data_AF-A0AAV6AIR5-F1
#
_entry.id   AF-A0AAV6AIR5-F1
#
_cell.length_a   1.000
_cell.length_b   1.000
_cell.length_c   1.000
_cell.angle_alpha   90.00
_cell.angle_beta   90.00
_cell.angle_gamma   90.00
#
_symmetry.space_group_name_H-M   'P 1'
#
loop_
_entity.id
_entity.type
_entity.pdbx_description
1 polymer ?
#
loop_
_entity_poly.entity_id
_entity_poly.type
_entity_poly.pdbx_seq_one_letter_code
_entity_poly.pdbx_strand_id
1 'polypeptide(L)'
;MTDIVIKTPLQYLDRAMAGLRDLGLVSDQPQEAPIVGLLEKISHLDQDKIAIITRTLGQMSVFNEVVREQVSEMAIGERYEQITNAFNSIRDDSKRMVDQISDGKLDMFERATNAWMKISRGDIAARFDEIKDTYVDVARDTKANIEREHIILEAYRDFRGALKQAEVAALEVLKEAEGRLDTAKLALAKSSDEVAAYTADNPSARAKLELVRDEYLRAMQTEDNRYQIAKDLADNLTIGYNTSEVIMARLMQTTNAKERVYQQAVSFFTTNESVLTALKASFTGLFGLHESTRTLNEMKEGVSKSIEVLAEIGGKVQEEALKAGYGPTIRADAVKKLVDSVVTY
;
A
#
# COMPACT_ATOMS: atom_id res chain seq x y z
N MET A 1 -21.92 11.91 -34.13
CA MET A 1 -20.52 11.95 -33.64
C MET A 1 -20.44 13.18 -32.77
N THR A 2 -20.34 13.00 -31.45
CA THR A 2 -20.11 14.12 -30.53
C THR A 2 -18.80 14.78 -30.93
N ASP A 3 -18.82 16.08 -31.24
CA ASP A 3 -17.61 16.83 -31.59
C ASP A 3 -16.60 16.68 -30.44
N ILE A 4 -15.49 15.99 -30.72
CA ILE A 4 -14.39 15.85 -29.77
C ILE A 4 -13.68 17.20 -29.74
N VAL A 5 -13.92 18.00 -28.70
CA VAL A 5 -13.23 19.27 -28.49
C VAL A 5 -11.80 18.99 -28.01
N ILE A 6 -10.84 19.14 -28.92
CA ILE A 6 -9.41 19.07 -28.61
C ILE A 6 -9.02 20.36 -27.86
N LYS A 7 -8.50 20.22 -26.63
CA LYS A 7 -8.05 21.36 -25.81
C LYS A 7 -6.65 21.82 -26.24
N THR A 8 -6.30 23.06 -25.92
CA THR A 8 -4.96 23.58 -26.20
C THR A 8 -3.91 22.92 -25.28
N PRO A 9 -2.61 22.95 -25.64
CA PRO A 9 -1.55 22.36 -24.82
C PRO A 9 -1.55 22.93 -23.39
N LEU A 10 -1.72 24.24 -23.26
CA LEU A 10 -1.78 24.93 -21.97
C LEU A 10 -3.02 24.54 -21.17
N GLN A 11 -4.18 24.37 -21.80
CA GLN A 11 -5.39 23.92 -21.11
C GLN A 11 -5.26 22.49 -20.57
N TYR A 12 -4.60 21.59 -21.31
CA TYR A 12 -4.30 20.25 -20.81
C TYR A 12 -3.35 20.32 -19.61
N LEU A 13 -2.26 21.07 -19.75
CA LEU A 13 -1.25 21.20 -18.70
C LEU A 13 -1.81 21.88 -17.43
N ASP A 14 -2.58 22.96 -17.58
CA ASP A 14 -3.17 23.69 -16.46
C ASP A 14 -4.18 22.83 -15.70
N ARG A 15 -4.99 22.03 -16.41
CA ARG A 15 -5.92 21.08 -15.77
C ARG A 15 -5.19 19.96 -15.04
N ALA A 16 -4.14 19.42 -15.65
CA ALA A 16 -3.29 18.41 -15.03
C ALA A 16 -2.66 18.95 -13.73
N MET A 17 -2.10 20.16 -13.79
CA MET A 17 -1.51 20.81 -12.62
C MET A 17 -2.55 21.19 -11.57
N ALA A 18 -3.76 21.58 -11.95
CA ALA A 18 -4.85 21.86 -11.02
C ALA A 18 -5.21 20.63 -10.20
N GLY A 19 -5.38 19.46 -10.83
CA GLY A 19 -5.67 18.22 -10.11
C GLY A 19 -4.58 17.83 -9.09
N LEU A 20 -3.30 18.07 -9.41
CA LEU A 20 -2.22 17.84 -8.46
C LEU A 20 -2.17 18.89 -7.33
N ARG A 21 -2.48 20.15 -7.62
CA ARG A 21 -2.55 21.22 -6.61
C ARG A 21 -3.67 21.00 -5.61
N ASP A 22 -4.84 20.55 -6.08
CA ASP A 22 -5.99 20.26 -5.22
C ASP A 22 -5.67 19.16 -4.20
N LEU A 23 -4.73 18.28 -4.53
CA LEU A 23 -4.21 17.24 -3.63
C LEU A 23 -3.02 17.69 -2.77
N GLY A 24 -2.51 18.92 -2.96
CA GLY A 24 -1.32 19.42 -2.28
C GLY A 24 -0.01 18.75 -2.72
N LEU A 25 0.03 18.18 -3.94
CA LEU A 25 1.14 17.35 -4.44
C LEU A 25 2.11 18.11 -5.35
N VAL A 26 1.91 19.41 -5.54
CA VAL A 26 2.82 20.24 -6.36
C VAL A 26 3.87 20.86 -5.46
N SER A 27 5.14 20.56 -5.75
CA SER A 27 6.28 21.24 -5.12
C SER A 27 6.47 22.63 -5.73
N ASP A 28 6.74 23.64 -4.89
CA ASP A 28 7.06 25.01 -5.31
C ASP A 28 8.50 25.17 -5.83
N GLN A 29 9.31 24.10 -5.84
CA GLN A 29 10.69 24.22 -6.29
C GLN A 29 10.79 24.14 -7.83
N PRO A 30 11.30 25.19 -8.50
CA PRO A 30 11.59 25.12 -9.92
C PRO A 30 12.73 24.11 -10.13
N GLN A 31 12.41 22.94 -10.69
CA GLN A 31 13.44 22.05 -11.21
C GLN A 31 13.85 22.55 -12.59
N GLU A 32 15.08 23.05 -12.70
CA GLU A 32 15.67 23.36 -14.00
C GLU A 32 15.74 22.08 -14.84
N ALA A 33 15.02 22.04 -15.94
CA ALA A 33 15.09 20.93 -16.88
C ALA A 33 16.34 21.11 -17.76
N PRO A 34 17.34 20.19 -17.72
CA PRO A 34 18.58 20.33 -18.49
C PRO A 34 18.36 20.46 -20.02
N ILE A 35 17.20 20.04 -20.51
CA ILE A 35 16.79 20.16 -21.91
C ILE A 35 16.59 21.61 -22.36
N VAL A 36 16.38 22.57 -21.44
CA VAL A 36 16.18 23.99 -21.77
C VAL A 36 17.34 24.54 -22.60
N GLY A 37 18.59 24.23 -22.24
CA GLY A 37 19.76 24.68 -23.01
C GLY A 37 19.85 24.11 -24.43
N LEU A 38 19.21 22.97 -24.70
CA LEU A 38 19.08 22.43 -26.07
C LEU A 38 17.95 23.13 -26.83
N LEU A 39 16.82 23.39 -26.16
CA LEU A 39 15.67 24.08 -26.73
C LEU A 39 16.01 25.54 -27.12
N GLU A 40 16.84 26.22 -26.33
CA GLU A 40 17.33 27.57 -26.66
C GLU A 40 18.07 27.61 -28.01
N LYS A 41 18.86 26.59 -28.35
CA LYS A 41 19.60 26.51 -29.61
C LYS A 41 18.70 26.45 -30.84
N ILE A 42 17.47 26.00 -30.67
CA ILE A 42 16.46 25.85 -31.74
C ILE A 42 15.27 26.82 -31.59
N SER A 43 15.29 27.70 -30.58
CA SER A 43 14.22 28.68 -30.29
C SER A 43 13.86 29.61 -31.45
N HIS A 44 14.85 29.94 -32.29
CA HIS A 44 14.72 30.80 -33.46
C HIS A 44 14.08 30.10 -34.67
N LEU A 45 13.83 28.79 -34.60
CA LEU A 45 13.01 28.08 -35.59
C LEU A 45 11.56 28.51 -35.40
N ASP A 46 10.98 28.20 -34.24
CA ASP A 46 9.62 28.61 -33.88
C ASP A 46 9.53 28.85 -32.37
N GLN A 47 9.53 30.12 -31.98
CA GLN A 47 9.62 30.52 -30.57
C GLN A 47 8.39 30.07 -29.76
N ASP A 48 7.20 30.13 -30.37
CA ASP A 48 5.95 29.79 -29.68
C ASP A 48 5.86 28.28 -29.42
N LYS A 49 6.23 27.47 -30.42
CA LYS A 49 6.26 26.01 -30.26
C LYS A 49 7.32 25.56 -29.27
N ILE A 50 8.50 26.15 -29.31
CA ILE A 50 9.57 25.85 -28.36
C ILE A 50 9.18 26.24 -26.94
N ALA A 51 8.46 27.35 -26.74
CA ALA A 51 7.93 27.72 -25.43
C ALA A 51 6.92 26.67 -24.89
N ILE A 52 6.02 26.17 -25.73
CA ILE A 52 5.05 25.12 -25.37
C ILE A 52 5.76 23.82 -24.96
N ILE A 53 6.75 23.39 -25.75
CA ILE A 53 7.54 22.19 -25.47
C ILE A 53 8.30 22.35 -24.15
N THR A 54 8.97 23.49 -23.98
CA THR A 54 9.73 23.83 -22.77
C THR A 54 8.85 23.75 -21.53
N ARG A 55 7.67 24.38 -21.58
CA ARG A 55 6.74 24.39 -20.44
C ARG A 55 6.20 23.00 -20.12
N THR A 56 5.91 22.18 -21.13
CA THR A 56 5.44 20.81 -20.92
C THR A 56 6.52 19.93 -20.30
N LEU A 57 7.74 19.97 -20.84
CA LEU A 57 8.86 19.17 -20.35
C LEU A 57 9.31 19.61 -18.95
N GLY A 58 9.22 20.91 -18.64
CA GLY A 58 9.52 21.44 -17.31
C GLY A 58 8.60 20.92 -16.20
N GLN A 59 7.39 20.47 -16.53
CA GLN A 59 6.47 19.87 -15.55
C GLN A 59 6.63 18.35 -15.44
N MET A 60 7.37 17.70 -16.35
CA MET A 60 7.46 16.24 -16.42
C MET A 60 8.00 15.62 -15.13
N SER A 61 8.96 16.27 -14.48
CA SER A 61 9.54 15.77 -13.23
C SER A 61 8.56 15.80 -12.06
N VAL A 62 7.69 16.81 -11.99
CA VAL A 62 6.62 16.90 -10.97
C VAL A 62 5.68 15.71 -11.10
N PHE A 63 5.20 15.42 -12.32
CA PHE A 63 4.32 14.27 -12.55
C PHE A 63 5.02 12.94 -12.26
N ASN A 64 6.30 12.80 -12.62
CA ASN A 64 7.07 11.60 -12.33
C ASN A 64 7.22 11.34 -10.83
N GLU A 65 7.46 12.38 -10.04
CA GLU A 65 7.58 12.26 -8.59
C GLU A 65 6.25 11.89 -7.95
N VAL A 66 5.16 12.56 -8.34
CA VAL A 66 3.82 12.26 -7.82
C VAL A 66 3.41 10.81 -8.08
N VAL A 67 3.61 10.31 -9.30
CA VAL A 67 3.28 8.91 -9.61
C VAL A 67 4.15 7.96 -8.78
N ARG A 68 5.42 8.27 -8.57
CA ARG A 68 6.34 7.42 -7.79
C ARG A 68 5.93 7.35 -6.32
N GLU A 69 5.70 8.49 -5.69
CA GLU A 69 5.39 8.57 -4.26
C GLU A 69 3.98 8.05 -3.95
N GLN A 70 2.98 8.46 -4.74
CA GLN A 70 1.58 8.24 -4.38
C GLN A 70 1.03 6.87 -4.82
N VAL A 71 1.64 6.21 -5.81
CA VAL A 71 1.17 4.90 -6.30
C VAL A 71 1.89 3.74 -5.61
N SER A 72 3.06 3.98 -5.01
CA SER A 72 3.88 2.93 -4.37
C SER A 72 3.42 2.56 -2.95
N GLU A 73 2.65 3.41 -2.27
CA GLU A 73 2.24 3.19 -0.88
C GLU A 73 0.85 2.55 -0.77
N MET A 74 0.78 1.22 -0.85
CA MET A 74 -0.40 0.49 -0.37
C MET A 74 -0.01 -0.77 0.41
N ALA A 75 0.18 -0.61 1.72
CA ALA A 75 0.19 -1.71 2.69
C ALA A 75 -1.25 -2.18 3.02
N ILE A 76 -2.07 -2.44 2.00
CA ILE A 76 -3.45 -2.93 2.19
C ILE A 76 -3.44 -4.39 2.67
N GLY A 77 -2.48 -5.19 2.18
CA GLY A 77 -2.39 -6.61 2.50
C GLY A 77 -2.26 -6.90 4.00
N GLU A 78 -1.38 -6.18 4.69
CA GLU A 78 -1.11 -6.37 6.12
C GLU A 78 -2.34 -6.11 6.99
N ARG A 79 -3.18 -5.13 6.63
CA ARG A 79 -4.38 -4.79 7.42
C ARG A 79 -5.53 -5.75 7.19
N TYR A 80 -5.69 -6.29 5.98
CA TYR A 80 -6.64 -7.40 5.75
C TYR A 80 -6.16 -8.71 6.41
N GLU A 81 -4.85 -8.90 6.54
CA GLU A 81 -4.28 -10.02 7.29
C GLU A 81 -4.64 -9.93 8.79
N GLN A 82 -4.59 -8.73 9.39
CA GLN A 82 -5.04 -8.51 10.78
C GLN A 82 -6.48 -8.97 11.02
N ILE A 83 -7.40 -8.60 10.10
CA ILE A 83 -8.81 -9.04 10.17
C ILE A 83 -8.90 -10.57 10.13
N THR A 84 -8.15 -11.21 9.23
CA THR A 84 -8.12 -12.67 9.08
C THR A 84 -7.57 -13.36 10.32
N ASN A 85 -6.48 -12.85 10.88
CA ASN A 85 -5.85 -13.36 12.10
C ASN A 85 -6.78 -13.21 13.32
N ALA A 86 -7.52 -12.10 13.41
CA ALA A 86 -8.53 -11.91 14.44
C ALA A 86 -9.65 -12.97 14.35
N PHE A 87 -10.18 -13.25 13.15
CA PHE A 87 -11.15 -14.35 12.98
C PHE A 87 -10.59 -15.72 13.33
N ASN A 88 -9.39 -16.05 12.87
CA ASN A 88 -8.73 -17.32 13.16
C ASN A 88 -8.57 -17.52 14.67
N SER A 89 -8.14 -16.47 15.37
CA SER A 89 -7.93 -16.54 16.80
C SER A 89 -9.24 -16.80 17.59
N ILE A 90 -10.40 -16.29 17.15
CA ILE A 90 -11.70 -16.58 17.79
C ILE A 90 -12.08 -18.05 17.58
N ARG A 91 -11.89 -18.55 16.36
CA ARG A 91 -12.15 -19.95 16.01
C ARG A 91 -11.29 -20.90 16.84
N ASP A 92 -9.98 -20.63 16.93
CA ASP A 92 -9.03 -21.51 17.59
C ASP A 92 -9.30 -21.58 19.10
N ASP A 93 -9.66 -20.46 19.74
CA ASP A 93 -10.08 -20.45 21.15
C ASP A 93 -11.39 -21.23 21.37
N SER A 94 -12.33 -21.12 20.44
CA SER A 94 -13.60 -21.86 20.49
C SER A 94 -13.38 -23.36 20.32
N LYS A 95 -12.45 -23.77 19.45
CA LYS A 95 -12.09 -25.17 19.27
C LYS A 95 -11.47 -25.76 20.53
N ARG A 96 -10.53 -25.05 21.15
CA ARG A 96 -9.94 -25.52 22.42
C ARG A 96 -10.99 -25.69 23.51
N MET A 97 -11.99 -24.81 23.58
CA MET A 97 -13.09 -24.98 24.53
C MET A 97 -13.88 -26.27 24.31
N VAL A 98 -14.11 -26.66 23.05
CA VAL A 98 -14.74 -27.95 22.72
C VAL A 98 -13.86 -29.11 23.17
N ASP A 99 -12.57 -29.06 22.87
CA ASP A 99 -11.61 -30.10 23.26
C ASP A 99 -11.58 -30.29 24.80
N GLN A 100 -11.67 -29.20 25.57
CA GLN A 100 -11.76 -29.23 27.04
C GLN A 100 -13.03 -29.91 27.57
N ILE A 101 -14.16 -29.76 26.87
CA ILE A 101 -15.40 -30.45 27.23
C ILE A 101 -15.25 -31.96 26.94
N SER A 102 -14.62 -32.31 25.82
CA SER A 102 -14.46 -33.70 25.38
C SER A 102 -13.50 -34.53 26.24
N ASP A 103 -12.47 -33.92 26.83
CA ASP A 103 -11.46 -34.66 27.59
C ASP A 103 -11.91 -35.01 29.03
N GLY A 104 -12.95 -34.33 29.55
CA GLY A 104 -13.64 -34.70 30.81
C GLY A 104 -12.78 -34.68 32.09
N LYS A 105 -11.49 -34.33 31.99
CA LYS A 105 -10.53 -34.22 33.09
C LYS A 105 -9.99 -32.81 33.14
N LEU A 106 -10.21 -32.15 34.27
CA LEU A 106 -9.82 -30.77 34.50
C LEU A 106 -8.41 -30.72 35.09
N ASP A 107 -7.52 -29.94 34.46
CA ASP A 107 -6.27 -29.51 35.08
C ASP A 107 -6.37 -28.06 35.57
N MET A 108 -5.76 -27.75 36.71
CA MET A 108 -5.68 -26.41 37.29
C MET A 108 -4.97 -25.41 36.36
N PHE A 109 -4.10 -25.90 35.46
CA PHE A 109 -3.46 -25.11 34.42
C PHE A 109 -4.45 -24.53 33.40
N GLU A 110 -5.57 -25.19 33.12
CA GLU A 110 -6.55 -24.70 32.14
C GLU A 110 -7.33 -23.49 32.67
N ARG A 111 -7.50 -23.37 33.99
CA ARG A 111 -8.09 -22.17 34.64
C ARG A 111 -7.22 -20.94 34.44
N ALA A 112 -5.91 -21.08 34.69
CA ALA A 112 -4.95 -20.01 34.52
C ALA A 112 -4.85 -19.56 33.06
N THR A 113 -4.88 -20.53 32.14
CA THR A 113 -4.82 -20.27 30.69
C THR A 113 -6.05 -19.49 30.22
N ASN A 114 -7.26 -19.93 30.58
CA ASN A 114 -8.53 -19.27 30.20
C ASN A 114 -8.66 -17.85 30.79
N ALA A 115 -8.20 -17.63 32.02
CA ALA A 115 -8.14 -16.29 32.61
C ALA A 115 -7.09 -15.41 31.92
N TRP A 116 -5.91 -15.95 31.64
CA TRP A 116 -4.82 -15.23 30.95
C TRP A 116 -5.21 -14.81 29.52
N MET A 117 -6.01 -15.60 28.81
CA MET A 117 -6.48 -15.24 27.48
C MET A 117 -7.54 -14.15 27.47
N LYS A 118 -8.51 -14.18 28.39
CA LYS A 118 -9.46 -13.07 28.55
C LYS A 118 -8.73 -11.76 28.88
N ILE A 119 -7.63 -11.82 29.65
CA ILE A 119 -6.83 -10.65 30.05
C ILE A 119 -5.92 -10.15 28.92
N SER A 120 -5.27 -11.05 28.18
CA SER A 120 -4.29 -10.68 27.13
C SER A 120 -4.92 -10.35 25.78
N ARG A 121 -6.07 -10.96 25.44
CA ARG A 121 -6.70 -10.87 24.11
C ARG A 121 -8.15 -10.37 24.13
N GLY A 122 -8.67 -9.96 25.29
CA GLY A 122 -10.06 -9.49 25.45
C GLY A 122 -11.09 -10.63 25.44
N ASP A 123 -12.35 -10.30 25.71
CA ASP A 123 -13.45 -11.25 25.53
C ASP A 123 -13.82 -11.38 24.03
N ILE A 124 -14.61 -12.41 23.69
CA ILE A 124 -14.98 -12.67 22.28
C ILE A 124 -15.78 -11.51 21.71
N ALA A 125 -16.62 -10.88 22.52
CA ALA A 125 -17.44 -9.76 22.09
C ALA A 125 -16.57 -8.58 21.64
N ALA A 126 -15.58 -8.20 22.44
CA ALA A 126 -14.61 -7.16 22.15
C ALA A 126 -13.79 -7.45 20.89
N ARG A 127 -13.41 -8.70 20.66
CA ARG A 127 -12.66 -9.10 19.46
C ARG A 127 -13.49 -9.02 18.19
N PHE A 128 -14.78 -9.35 18.25
CA PHE A 128 -15.69 -9.11 17.12
C PHE A 128 -15.90 -7.60 16.85
N ASP A 129 -15.92 -6.78 17.91
CA ASP A 129 -15.98 -5.32 17.75
C ASP A 129 -14.69 -4.77 17.13
N GLU A 130 -13.53 -5.23 17.59
CA GLU A 130 -12.22 -4.87 17.01
C GLU A 130 -12.11 -5.25 15.53
N ILE A 131 -12.62 -6.43 15.13
CA ILE A 131 -12.70 -6.85 13.73
C ILE A 131 -13.52 -5.84 12.92
N LYS A 132 -14.69 -5.44 13.42
CA LYS A 132 -15.58 -4.49 12.75
C LYS A 132 -14.91 -3.13 12.61
N ASP A 133 -14.33 -2.62 13.69
CA ASP A 133 -13.66 -1.32 13.71
C ASP A 133 -12.46 -1.30 12.75
N THR A 134 -11.61 -2.33 12.81
CA THR A 134 -10.47 -2.51 11.91
C THR A 134 -10.93 -2.53 10.45
N TYR A 135 -11.99 -3.29 10.15
CA TYR A 135 -12.55 -3.34 8.80
C TYR A 135 -13.07 -1.98 8.32
N VAL A 136 -13.82 -1.25 9.16
CA VAL A 136 -14.35 0.07 8.81
C VAL A 136 -13.21 1.06 8.52
N ASP A 137 -12.15 1.03 9.32
CA ASP A 137 -10.98 1.87 9.12
C ASP A 137 -10.22 1.50 7.84
N VAL A 138 -9.99 0.20 7.60
CA VAL A 138 -9.39 -0.29 6.34
C VAL A 138 -10.23 0.14 5.14
N ALA A 139 -11.55 0.03 5.22
CA ALA A 139 -12.44 0.43 4.13
C ALA A 139 -12.39 1.94 3.88
N ARG A 140 -12.36 2.76 4.93
CA ARG A 140 -12.25 4.23 4.83
C ARG A 140 -10.93 4.62 4.16
N ASP A 141 -9.81 4.08 4.64
CA ASP A 141 -8.48 4.43 4.15
C ASP A 141 -8.27 3.93 2.71
N THR A 142 -8.74 2.72 2.41
CA THR A 142 -8.68 2.16 1.05
C THR A 142 -9.48 3.02 0.07
N LYS A 143 -10.67 3.49 0.46
CA LYS A 143 -11.49 4.38 -0.36
C LYS A 143 -10.77 5.69 -0.66
N ALA A 144 -10.26 6.37 0.39
CA ALA A 144 -9.54 7.63 0.24
C ALA A 144 -8.31 7.49 -0.69
N ASN A 145 -7.58 6.37 -0.56
CA ASN A 145 -6.43 6.09 -1.42
C ASN A 145 -6.85 5.85 -2.88
N ILE A 146 -7.92 5.09 -3.14
CA ILE A 146 -8.42 4.87 -4.51
C ILE A 146 -8.89 6.19 -5.14
N GLU A 147 -9.62 7.03 -4.39
CA GLU A 147 -10.06 8.35 -4.86
C GLU A 147 -8.87 9.24 -5.21
N ARG A 148 -7.82 9.25 -4.37
CA ARG A 148 -6.57 9.97 -4.65
C ARG A 148 -5.85 9.41 -5.89
N GLU A 149 -5.72 8.09 -6.02
CA GLU A 149 -5.13 7.45 -7.20
C GLU A 149 -5.89 7.85 -8.47
N HIS A 150 -7.23 7.88 -8.46
CA HIS A 150 -8.02 8.29 -9.63
C HIS A 150 -7.74 9.74 -10.04
N ILE A 151 -7.69 10.67 -9.08
CA ILE A 151 -7.39 12.08 -9.38
C ILE A 151 -5.98 12.22 -9.98
N ILE A 152 -4.99 11.50 -9.43
CA ILE A 152 -3.63 11.50 -9.96
C ILE A 152 -3.57 10.91 -11.37
N LEU A 153 -4.27 9.80 -11.60
CA LEU A 153 -4.29 9.15 -12.91
C LEU A 153 -5.01 10.01 -13.96
N GLU A 154 -6.06 10.74 -13.58
CA GLU A 154 -6.74 11.70 -14.44
C GLU A 154 -5.84 12.90 -14.76
N ALA A 155 -5.18 13.47 -13.75
CA ALA A 155 -4.20 14.54 -13.95
C ALA A 155 -3.07 14.11 -14.89
N TYR A 156 -2.54 12.89 -14.73
CA TYR A 156 -1.51 12.37 -15.62
C TYR A 156 -2.05 12.10 -17.04
N ARG A 157 -3.30 11.65 -17.19
CA ARG A 157 -3.94 11.52 -18.50
C ARG A 157 -4.03 12.87 -19.21
N ASP A 158 -4.31 13.94 -18.48
CA ASP A 158 -4.33 15.30 -19.03
C ASP A 158 -2.93 15.80 -19.38
N PHE A 159 -1.94 15.53 -18.53
CA PHE A 159 -0.54 15.81 -18.82
C PHE A 159 -0.06 15.08 -20.08
N ARG A 160 -0.47 13.82 -20.30
CA ARG A 160 -0.21 13.10 -21.55
C ARG A 160 -0.81 13.79 -22.77
N GLY A 161 -1.97 14.43 -22.62
CA GLY A 161 -2.56 15.27 -23.66
C GLY A 161 -1.63 16.44 -24.03
N ALA A 162 -1.05 17.10 -23.02
CA ALA A 162 -0.04 18.14 -23.24
C ALA A 162 1.25 17.60 -23.89
N LEU A 163 1.73 16.42 -23.47
CA LEU A 163 2.88 15.74 -24.12
C LEU A 163 2.63 15.45 -25.59
N LYS A 164 1.42 14.98 -25.95
CA LYS A 164 1.07 14.73 -27.36
C LYS A 164 1.07 16.01 -28.18
N GLN A 165 0.61 17.11 -27.59
CA GLN A 165 0.67 18.41 -28.24
C GLN A 165 2.11 18.93 -28.37
N ALA A 166 2.97 18.70 -27.37
CA ALA A 166 4.40 19.01 -27.46
C ALA A 166 5.09 18.15 -28.55
N GLU A 167 4.69 16.89 -28.72
CA GLU A 167 5.15 16.04 -29.84
C GLU A 167 4.76 16.64 -31.19
N VAL A 168 3.50 17.10 -31.36
CA VAL A 168 3.06 17.79 -32.58
C VAL A 168 3.92 19.04 -32.84
N ALA A 169 4.12 19.87 -31.82
CA ALA A 169 4.96 21.06 -31.92
C ALA A 169 6.41 20.72 -32.30
N ALA A 170 6.97 19.65 -31.74
CA ALA A 170 8.33 19.20 -32.05
C ALA A 170 8.47 18.68 -33.48
N LEU A 171 7.48 17.94 -33.98
CA LEU A 171 7.44 17.49 -35.38
C LEU A 171 7.36 18.66 -36.37
N GLU A 172 6.60 19.71 -36.02
CA GLU A 172 6.54 20.92 -36.84
C GLU A 172 7.86 21.71 -36.83
N VAL A 173 8.52 21.82 -35.67
CA VAL A 173 9.86 22.42 -35.55
C VAL A 173 10.90 21.62 -36.34
N LEU A 174 10.85 20.29 -36.28
CA LEU A 174 11.72 19.41 -37.07
C LEU A 174 11.57 19.67 -38.57
N LYS A 175 10.33 19.80 -39.05
CA LYS A 175 10.07 20.12 -40.46
C LYS A 175 10.66 21.47 -40.88
N GLU A 176 10.62 22.46 -39.99
CA GLU A 176 11.25 23.76 -40.27
C GLU A 176 12.78 23.65 -40.29
N ALA A 177 13.37 22.91 -39.35
CA ALA A 177 14.80 22.66 -39.30
C ALA A 177 15.29 21.95 -40.58
N GLU A 178 14.54 20.97 -41.06
CA GLU A 178 14.81 20.26 -42.32
C GLU A 178 14.83 21.22 -43.52
N GLY A 179 13.84 22.10 -43.63
CA GLY A 179 13.79 23.11 -44.69
C GLY A 179 14.97 24.10 -44.67
N ARG A 180 15.41 24.52 -43.48
CA ARG A 180 16.58 25.41 -43.34
C ARG A 180 17.88 24.69 -43.69
N LEU A 181 18.03 23.43 -43.26
CA LEU A 181 19.18 22.60 -43.60
C LEU A 181 19.27 22.37 -45.11
N ASP A 182 18.16 22.07 -45.77
CA ASP A 182 18.14 21.87 -47.23
C ASP A 182 18.48 23.15 -47.99
N THR A 183 17.99 24.30 -47.51
CA THR A 183 18.39 25.62 -48.06
C THR A 183 19.90 25.85 -47.92
N ALA A 184 20.48 25.53 -46.75
CA ALA A 184 21.92 25.68 -46.51
C ALA A 184 22.75 24.71 -47.38
N LYS A 185 22.30 23.47 -47.57
CA LYS A 185 22.93 22.50 -48.48
C LYS A 185 22.94 23.01 -49.93
N LEU A 186 21.82 23.57 -50.41
CA LEU A 186 21.73 24.14 -51.76
C LEU A 186 22.65 25.35 -51.93
N ALA A 187 22.75 26.22 -50.92
CA ALA A 187 23.66 27.37 -50.95
C ALA A 187 25.14 26.93 -50.99
N LEU A 188 25.50 25.93 -50.17
CA LEU A 188 26.84 25.34 -50.18
C LEU A 188 27.16 24.69 -51.53
N ALA A 189 26.23 23.92 -52.10
CA ALA A 189 26.38 23.29 -53.41
C ALA A 189 26.64 24.36 -54.50
N LYS A 190 25.83 25.41 -54.55
CA LYS A 190 26.02 26.52 -55.49
C LYS A 190 27.38 27.19 -55.34
N SER A 191 27.81 27.49 -54.13
CA SER A 191 29.13 28.10 -53.89
C SER A 191 30.30 27.15 -54.26
N SER A 192 30.10 25.85 -54.11
CA SER A 192 31.08 24.83 -54.50
C SER A 192 31.20 24.73 -56.02
N ASP A 193 30.07 24.80 -56.73
CA ASP A 193 30.02 24.82 -58.19
C ASP A 193 30.69 26.09 -58.76
N GLU A 194 30.50 27.25 -58.12
CA GLU A 194 31.18 28.50 -58.50
C GLU A 194 32.70 28.40 -58.38
N VAL A 195 33.22 27.76 -57.31
CA VAL A 195 34.65 27.46 -57.15
C VAL A 195 35.14 26.48 -58.23
N ALA A 196 34.36 25.43 -58.51
CA ALA A 196 34.73 24.40 -59.49
C ALA A 196 34.73 24.93 -60.94
N ALA A 197 33.81 25.84 -61.26
CA ALA A 197 33.68 26.45 -62.57
C ALA A 197 34.72 27.57 -62.83
N TYR A 198 35.50 27.97 -61.83
CA TYR A 198 36.49 29.03 -61.95
C TYR A 198 37.73 28.56 -62.74
N THR A 199 37.92 29.10 -63.95
CA THR A 199 38.99 28.71 -64.89
C THR A 199 40.06 29.77 -65.12
N ALA A 200 39.93 30.96 -64.52
CA ALA A 200 40.85 32.06 -64.76
C ALA A 200 42.16 31.92 -63.95
N ASP A 201 43.27 32.38 -64.54
CA ASP A 201 44.60 32.35 -63.93
C ASP A 201 44.83 33.51 -62.94
N ASN A 202 43.92 33.65 -61.98
CA ASN A 202 44.07 34.59 -60.86
C ASN A 202 43.83 33.85 -59.53
N PRO A 203 44.91 33.49 -58.82
CA PRO A 203 44.83 32.78 -57.53
C PRO A 203 44.08 33.53 -56.44
N SER A 204 44.15 34.87 -56.41
CA SER A 204 43.48 35.67 -55.38
C SER A 204 41.96 35.63 -55.52
N ALA A 205 41.46 35.67 -56.76
CA ALA A 205 40.02 35.59 -57.02
C ALA A 205 39.46 34.20 -56.68
N ARG A 206 40.21 33.12 -56.96
CA ARG A 206 39.85 31.76 -56.53
C ARG A 206 39.77 31.64 -55.01
N ALA A 207 40.77 32.15 -54.29
CA ALA A 207 40.80 32.10 -52.82
C ALA A 207 39.60 32.83 -52.18
N LYS A 208 39.10 33.91 -52.80
CA LYS A 208 37.88 34.59 -52.35
C LYS A 208 36.63 33.73 -52.51
N LEU A 209 36.51 32.98 -53.60
CA LEU A 209 35.40 32.04 -53.81
C LEU A 209 35.47 30.87 -52.82
N GLU A 210 36.67 30.35 -52.56
CA GLU A 210 36.90 29.29 -51.57
C GLU A 210 36.50 29.76 -50.16
N LEU A 211 36.84 31.00 -49.78
CA LEU A 211 36.42 31.58 -48.50
C LEU A 211 34.88 31.67 -48.38
N VAL A 212 34.19 32.08 -49.44
CA VAL A 212 32.71 32.15 -49.45
C VAL A 212 32.11 30.76 -49.28
N ARG A 213 32.63 29.75 -49.99
CA ARG A 213 32.22 28.36 -49.83
C ARG A 213 32.42 27.87 -48.39
N ASP A 214 33.54 28.21 -47.77
CA ASP A 214 33.84 27.80 -46.40
C ASP A 214 32.90 28.45 -45.37
N GLU A 215 32.45 29.69 -45.59
CA GLU A 215 31.40 30.32 -44.78
C GLU A 215 30.03 29.62 -44.96
N TYR A 216 29.67 29.23 -46.18
CA TYR A 216 28.47 28.42 -46.40
C TYR A 216 28.58 27.02 -45.77
N LEU A 217 29.78 26.43 -45.73
CA LEU A 217 30.01 25.15 -45.05
C LEU A 217 29.76 25.28 -43.54
N ARG A 218 30.25 26.35 -42.90
CA ARG A 218 29.99 26.65 -41.49
C ARG A 218 28.50 26.87 -41.20
N ALA A 219 27.83 27.61 -42.07
CA ALA A 219 26.38 27.83 -41.96
C ALA A 219 25.60 26.51 -42.06
N MET A 220 25.94 25.66 -43.04
CA MET A 220 25.33 24.34 -43.20
C MET A 220 25.57 23.44 -41.98
N GLN A 221 26.78 23.39 -41.44
CA GLN A 221 27.09 22.64 -40.21
C GLN A 221 26.30 23.16 -39.00
N THR A 222 26.06 24.47 -38.93
CA THR A 222 25.24 25.07 -37.86
C THR A 222 23.77 24.65 -37.97
N GLU A 223 23.22 24.66 -39.18
CA GLU A 223 21.86 24.17 -39.43
C GLU A 223 21.74 22.65 -39.23
N ASP A 224 22.76 21.87 -39.58
CA ASP A 224 22.76 20.42 -39.34
C ASP A 224 22.71 20.11 -37.83
N ASN A 225 23.51 20.80 -37.02
CA ASN A 225 23.46 20.66 -35.56
C ASN A 225 22.06 21.00 -35.00
N ARG A 226 21.42 22.06 -35.51
CA ARG A 226 20.05 22.44 -35.09
C ARG A 226 19.02 21.40 -35.49
N TYR A 227 19.13 20.87 -36.71
CA TYR A 227 18.30 19.78 -37.20
C TYR A 227 18.43 18.53 -36.33
N GLN A 228 19.65 18.12 -35.95
CA GLN A 228 19.82 16.96 -35.07
C GLN A 228 19.13 17.17 -33.71
N ILE A 229 19.23 18.36 -33.10
CA ILE A 229 18.54 18.66 -31.83
C ILE A 229 17.01 18.56 -32.01
N ALA A 230 16.47 19.16 -33.07
CA ALA A 230 15.03 19.12 -33.33
C ALA A 230 14.54 17.69 -33.61
N LYS A 231 15.35 16.89 -34.31
CA LYS A 231 15.07 15.49 -34.62
C LYS A 231 15.06 14.63 -33.37
N ASP A 232 16.13 14.69 -32.58
CA ASP A 232 16.25 13.94 -31.32
C ASP A 232 15.10 14.32 -30.37
N LEU A 233 14.72 15.59 -30.32
CA LEU A 233 13.58 16.05 -29.51
C LEU A 233 12.26 15.40 -29.97
N ALA A 234 11.96 15.43 -31.27
CA ALA A 234 10.74 14.85 -31.82
C ALA A 234 10.68 13.33 -31.66
N ASP A 235 11.79 12.64 -31.93
CA ASP A 235 11.92 11.19 -31.78
C ASP A 235 11.73 10.78 -30.31
N ASN A 236 12.41 11.46 -29.38
CA ASN A 236 12.30 11.15 -27.95
C ASN A 236 10.92 11.47 -27.37
N LEU A 237 10.26 12.56 -27.79
CA LEU A 237 8.89 12.86 -27.38
C LEU A 237 7.91 11.80 -27.89
N THR A 238 8.08 11.36 -29.14
CA THR A 238 7.24 10.29 -29.73
C THR A 238 7.40 8.97 -28.98
N ILE A 239 8.65 8.57 -28.72
CA ILE A 239 8.94 7.34 -27.96
C ILE A 239 8.40 7.46 -26.54
N GLY A 240 8.71 8.56 -25.84
CA GLY A 240 8.27 8.81 -24.47
C GLY A 240 6.76 8.79 -24.32
N TYR A 241 6.04 9.44 -25.24
CA TYR A 241 4.57 9.42 -25.26
C TYR A 241 4.02 7.99 -25.41
N ASN A 242 4.52 7.24 -26.40
CA ASN A 242 4.05 5.88 -26.68
C ASN A 242 4.35 4.91 -25.54
N THR A 243 5.57 4.95 -24.97
CA THR A 243 5.94 4.10 -23.83
C THR A 243 5.10 4.44 -22.59
N SER A 244 4.82 5.73 -22.36
CA SER A 244 3.99 6.15 -21.22
C SER A 244 2.55 5.61 -21.33
N GLU A 245 2.03 5.39 -22.53
CA GLU A 245 0.67 4.88 -22.73
C GLU A 245 0.46 3.50 -22.14
N VAL A 246 1.39 2.59 -22.43
CA VAL A 246 1.30 1.20 -22.01
C VAL A 246 1.43 1.10 -20.50
N ILE A 247 2.38 1.84 -19.92
CA ILE A 247 2.60 1.88 -18.47
C ILE A 247 1.36 2.46 -17.79
N MET A 248 0.80 3.54 -18.33
CA MET A 248 -0.37 4.19 -17.76
C MET A 248 -1.63 3.33 -17.86
N ALA A 249 -1.83 2.63 -18.98
CA ALA A 249 -2.90 1.67 -19.12
C ALA A 249 -2.80 0.56 -18.06
N ARG A 250 -1.58 0.10 -17.76
CA ARG A 250 -1.35 -0.88 -16.70
C ARG A 250 -1.66 -0.32 -15.31
N LEU A 251 -1.28 0.92 -15.02
CA LEU A 251 -1.61 1.59 -13.76
C LEU A 251 -3.13 1.73 -13.57
N MET A 252 -3.85 2.22 -14.59
CA MET A 252 -5.31 2.30 -14.55
C MET A 252 -5.98 0.93 -14.36
N GLN A 253 -5.49 -0.11 -15.03
CA GLN A 253 -5.97 -1.48 -14.82
C GLN A 253 -5.81 -1.93 -13.37
N THR A 254 -4.64 -1.65 -12.77
CA THR A 254 -4.38 -1.98 -11.37
C THR A 254 -5.29 -1.22 -10.41
N THR A 255 -5.47 0.10 -10.60
CA THR A 255 -6.38 0.90 -9.76
C THR A 255 -7.83 0.43 -9.88
N ASN A 256 -8.30 0.12 -11.09
CA ASN A 256 -9.64 -0.47 -11.29
C ASN A 256 -9.79 -1.84 -10.61
N ALA A 257 -8.76 -2.67 -10.61
CA ALA A 257 -8.78 -3.95 -9.91
C ALA A 257 -8.83 -3.74 -8.38
N LYS A 258 -8.04 -2.81 -7.84
CA LYS A 258 -8.10 -2.41 -6.42
C LYS A 258 -9.49 -1.93 -6.03
N GLU A 259 -10.09 -1.06 -6.85
CA GLU A 259 -11.45 -0.55 -6.64
C GLU A 259 -12.48 -1.69 -6.60
N ARG A 260 -12.36 -2.66 -7.52
CA ARG A 260 -13.27 -3.81 -7.55
C ARG A 260 -13.11 -4.71 -6.32
N VAL A 261 -11.88 -4.94 -5.86
CA VAL A 261 -11.62 -5.69 -4.61
C VAL A 261 -12.21 -4.95 -3.41
N TYR A 262 -12.02 -3.63 -3.33
CA TYR A 262 -12.62 -2.78 -2.30
C TYR A 262 -14.15 -2.89 -2.29
N GLN A 263 -14.80 -2.70 -3.45
CA GLN A 263 -16.25 -2.81 -3.58
C GLN A 263 -16.77 -4.20 -3.15
N GLN A 264 -16.06 -5.26 -3.52
CA GLN A 264 -16.40 -6.62 -3.13
C GLN A 264 -16.26 -6.83 -1.62
N ALA A 265 -15.18 -6.34 -1.01
CA ALA A 265 -14.97 -6.41 0.43
C ALA A 265 -16.06 -5.65 1.18
N VAL A 266 -16.41 -4.44 0.72
CA VAL A 266 -17.47 -3.63 1.33
C VAL A 266 -18.84 -4.29 1.26
N SER A 267 -19.19 -4.81 0.08
CA SER A 267 -20.43 -5.56 -0.10
C SER A 267 -20.48 -6.78 0.82
N PHE A 268 -19.39 -7.56 0.90
CA PHE A 268 -19.31 -8.75 1.75
C PHE A 268 -19.54 -8.40 3.23
N PHE A 269 -18.78 -7.47 3.81
CA PHE A 269 -18.92 -7.16 5.23
C PHE A 269 -20.27 -6.51 5.57
N THR A 270 -20.77 -5.61 4.72
CA THR A 270 -22.06 -4.94 4.93
C THR A 270 -23.22 -5.96 4.88
N THR A 271 -23.23 -6.86 3.89
CA THR A 271 -24.29 -7.86 3.75
C THR A 271 -24.24 -8.98 4.78
N ASN A 272 -23.08 -9.19 5.42
CA ASN A 272 -22.88 -10.22 6.43
C ASN A 272 -22.81 -9.66 7.87
N GLU A 273 -23.09 -8.37 8.09
CA GLU A 273 -23.04 -7.76 9.44
C GLU A 273 -23.98 -8.48 10.43
N SER A 274 -25.16 -8.88 9.99
CA SER A 274 -26.12 -9.64 10.80
C SER A 274 -25.58 -11.03 11.17
N VAL A 275 -24.89 -11.69 10.23
CA VAL A 275 -24.23 -12.99 10.46
C VAL A 275 -23.10 -12.84 11.47
N LEU A 276 -22.25 -11.81 11.33
CA LEU A 276 -21.18 -11.52 12.28
C LEU A 276 -21.72 -11.22 13.68
N THR A 277 -22.83 -10.48 13.76
CA THR A 277 -23.52 -10.21 15.03
C THR A 277 -24.09 -11.49 15.64
N ALA A 278 -24.70 -12.35 14.84
CA ALA A 278 -25.21 -13.64 15.29
C ALA A 278 -24.08 -14.58 15.75
N LEU A 279 -22.93 -14.57 15.06
CA LEU A 279 -21.73 -15.31 15.47
C LEU A 279 -21.20 -14.78 16.80
N LYS A 280 -21.04 -13.45 16.95
CA LYS A 280 -20.65 -12.80 18.21
C LYS A 280 -21.54 -13.25 19.36
N ALA A 281 -22.86 -13.17 19.19
CA ALA A 281 -23.84 -13.58 20.20
C ALA A 281 -23.75 -15.09 20.51
N SER A 282 -23.62 -15.93 19.48
CA SER A 282 -23.53 -17.38 19.62
C SER A 282 -22.26 -17.81 20.36
N PHE A 283 -21.09 -17.29 19.97
CA PHE A 283 -19.84 -17.59 20.66
C PHE A 283 -19.84 -17.08 22.10
N THR A 284 -20.35 -15.87 22.35
CA THR A 284 -20.47 -15.33 23.70
C THR A 284 -21.40 -16.19 24.57
N GLY A 285 -22.54 -16.62 24.02
CA GLY A 285 -23.49 -17.50 24.69
C GLY A 285 -22.92 -18.89 24.99
N LEU A 286 -22.22 -19.50 24.03
CA LEU A 286 -21.57 -20.81 24.22
C LEU A 286 -20.47 -20.74 25.29
N PHE A 287 -19.68 -19.67 25.30
CA PHE A 287 -18.67 -19.45 26.34
C PHE A 287 -19.31 -19.28 27.73
N GLY A 288 -20.39 -18.50 27.84
CA GLY A 288 -21.12 -18.33 29.10
C GLY A 288 -21.77 -19.64 29.58
N LEU A 289 -22.31 -20.44 28.66
CA LEU A 289 -22.86 -21.76 28.98
C LEU A 289 -21.78 -22.74 29.45
N HIS A 290 -20.60 -22.73 28.82
CA HIS A 290 -19.47 -23.55 29.24
C HIS A 290 -19.01 -23.18 30.66
N GLU A 291 -18.88 -21.88 30.96
CA GLU A 291 -18.51 -21.38 32.29
C GLU A 291 -19.56 -21.75 33.36
N SER A 292 -20.85 -21.65 33.03
CA SER A 292 -21.94 -22.04 33.93
C SER A 292 -21.99 -23.55 34.16
N THR A 293 -21.83 -24.36 33.11
CA THR A 293 -21.79 -25.82 33.19
C THR A 293 -20.60 -26.29 34.03
N ARG A 294 -19.45 -25.66 33.85
CA ARG A 294 -18.26 -25.90 34.66
C ARG A 294 -18.52 -25.60 36.13
N THR A 295 -19.05 -24.42 36.44
CA THR A 295 -19.38 -24.01 37.81
C THR A 295 -20.33 -25.01 38.46
N LEU A 296 -21.34 -25.49 37.73
CA LEU A 296 -22.28 -26.51 38.21
C LEU A 296 -21.59 -27.84 38.54
N ASN A 297 -20.66 -28.30 37.70
CA ASN A 297 -19.93 -29.54 37.94
C ASN A 297 -19.00 -29.42 39.15
N GLU A 298 -18.32 -28.29 39.33
CA GLU A 298 -17.48 -28.02 40.50
C GLU A 298 -18.31 -27.97 41.80
N MET A 299 -19.52 -27.39 41.76
CA MET A 299 -20.44 -27.43 42.89
C MET A 299 -20.86 -28.86 43.24
N LYS A 300 -21.18 -29.70 42.24
CA LYS A 300 -21.51 -31.12 42.46
C LYS A 300 -20.35 -31.86 43.12
N GLU A 301 -19.13 -31.65 42.64
CA GLU A 301 -17.93 -32.25 43.22
C GLU A 301 -17.69 -31.79 44.68
N GLY A 302 -17.88 -30.50 44.96
CA GLY A 302 -17.79 -29.95 46.32
C GLY A 302 -18.79 -30.57 47.29
N VAL A 303 -20.03 -30.82 46.82
CA VAL A 303 -21.04 -31.56 47.61
C VAL A 303 -20.58 -32.99 47.87
N SER A 304 -20.11 -33.71 46.85
CA SER A 304 -19.59 -35.07 47.01
C SER A 304 -18.44 -35.15 48.02
N LYS A 305 -17.44 -34.26 47.90
CA LYS A 305 -16.32 -34.18 48.86
C LYS A 305 -16.79 -33.86 50.28
N SER A 306 -17.80 -32.99 50.42
CA SER A 306 -18.35 -32.67 51.74
C SER A 306 -19.02 -33.89 52.39
N ILE A 307 -19.68 -34.74 51.59
CA ILE A 307 -20.26 -36.01 52.05
C ILE A 307 -19.15 -37.00 52.46
N GLU A 308 -18.09 -37.12 51.67
CA GLU A 308 -16.93 -37.96 51.99
C GLU A 308 -16.28 -37.53 53.31
N VAL A 309 -16.00 -36.24 53.47
CA VAL A 309 -15.45 -35.68 54.71
C VAL A 309 -16.39 -35.92 55.90
N LEU A 310 -17.70 -35.77 55.72
CA LEU A 310 -18.67 -36.05 56.79
C LEU A 310 -18.66 -37.53 57.20
N ALA A 311 -18.49 -38.45 56.25
CA ALA A 311 -18.33 -39.88 56.53
C ALA A 311 -17.02 -40.18 57.29
N GLU A 312 -15.90 -39.56 56.89
CA GLU A 312 -14.61 -39.70 57.58
C GLU A 312 -14.63 -39.13 59.00
N ILE A 313 -15.21 -37.94 59.19
CA ILE A 313 -15.37 -37.32 60.51
C ILE A 313 -16.31 -38.16 61.37
N GLY A 314 -17.44 -38.62 60.81
CA GLY A 314 -18.37 -39.51 61.51
C GLY A 314 -17.69 -40.78 62.02
N GLY A 315 -16.86 -41.41 61.18
CA GLY A 315 -16.05 -42.57 61.55
C GLY A 315 -15.06 -42.27 62.69
N LYS A 316 -14.27 -41.19 62.57
CA LYS A 316 -13.30 -40.79 63.60
C LYS A 316 -13.96 -40.40 64.93
N VAL A 317 -15.08 -39.67 64.89
CA VAL A 317 -15.81 -39.27 66.09
C VAL A 317 -16.44 -40.50 66.76
N GLN A 318 -17.00 -41.44 65.99
CA GLN A 318 -17.50 -42.71 66.53
C GLN A 318 -16.38 -43.58 67.12
N GLU A 319 -15.21 -43.66 66.46
CA GLU A 319 -14.04 -44.38 66.98
C GLU A 319 -13.55 -43.78 68.30
N GLU A 320 -13.42 -42.46 68.40
CA GLU A 320 -13.03 -41.78 69.63
C GLU A 320 -14.10 -41.91 70.72
N ALA A 321 -15.39 -41.88 70.37
CA ALA A 321 -16.47 -42.15 71.31
C ALA A 321 -16.45 -43.60 71.81
N LEU A 322 -16.13 -44.59 70.96
CA LEU A 322 -15.94 -45.98 71.35
C LEU A 322 -14.69 -46.15 72.24
N LYS A 323 -13.58 -45.47 71.95
CA LYS A 323 -12.40 -45.44 72.83
C LYS A 323 -12.73 -44.84 74.20
N ALA A 324 -13.55 -43.79 74.27
CA ALA A 324 -13.98 -43.21 75.53
C ALA A 324 -14.98 -44.09 76.30
N GLY A 325 -15.89 -44.78 75.60
CA GLY A 325 -16.94 -45.60 76.20
C GLY A 325 -16.55 -47.05 76.53
N TYR A 326 -15.61 -47.64 75.79
CA TYR A 326 -15.18 -49.04 75.89
C TYR A 326 -13.65 -49.21 76.00
N GLY A 327 -12.87 -48.13 75.95
CA GLY A 327 -11.43 -48.20 76.22
C GLY A 327 -11.15 -48.55 77.69
N PRO A 328 -9.96 -49.10 77.98
CA PRO A 328 -9.60 -49.52 79.33
C PRO A 328 -9.68 -48.33 80.31
N THR A 329 -10.40 -48.52 81.41
CA THR A 329 -10.76 -47.49 82.41
C THR A 329 -9.55 -46.92 83.17
N ILE A 330 -8.34 -47.45 82.95
CA ILE A 330 -7.11 -47.05 83.64
C ILE A 330 -6.03 -46.80 82.60
N ARG A 331 -5.47 -45.58 82.58
CA ARG A 331 -4.33 -45.26 81.72
C ARG A 331 -3.16 -46.21 82.03
N ALA A 332 -2.52 -46.76 81.00
CA ALA A 332 -1.42 -47.72 81.15
C ALA A 332 -0.24 -47.19 81.99
N ASP A 333 -0.05 -45.87 82.05
CA ASP A 333 0.95 -45.21 82.90
C ASP A 333 0.58 -45.23 84.40
N ALA A 334 -0.71 -45.24 84.75
CA ALA A 334 -1.19 -45.38 86.13
C ALA A 334 -1.01 -46.81 86.66
N VAL A 335 -1.18 -47.82 85.80
CA VAL A 335 -0.88 -49.23 86.13
C VAL A 335 0.62 -49.42 86.35
N LYS A 336 1.46 -48.79 85.51
CA LYS A 336 2.93 -48.83 85.67
C LYS A 336 3.39 -48.22 87.00
N LYS A 337 2.80 -47.09 87.42
CA LYS A 337 3.08 -46.47 88.73
C LYS A 337 2.71 -47.35 89.92
N LEU A 338 1.62 -48.14 89.81
CA LEU A 338 1.22 -49.10 90.84
C LEU A 338 2.19 -50.29 90.90
N VAL A 339 2.61 -50.81 89.74
CA VAL A 339 3.60 -51.91 89.66
C VAL A 339 4.97 -51.49 90.16
N ASP A 340 5.45 -50.29 89.81
CA ASP A 340 6.73 -49.75 90.30
C ASP A 340 6.73 -49.57 91.84
N SER A 341 5.57 -49.27 92.44
CA SER A 341 5.42 -49.17 93.90
C SER A 341 5.46 -50.53 94.63
N VAL A 342 5.23 -51.63 93.92
CA VAL A 342 5.26 -53.01 94.47
C VAL A 342 6.65 -53.64 94.32
N VAL A 343 7.45 -53.24 93.32
CA VAL A 343 8.80 -53.79 93.07
C VAL A 343 9.89 -53.10 93.91
N THR A 344 9.59 -51.99 94.58
CA THR A 344 10.54 -51.25 95.42
C THR A 344 10.45 -51.60 96.92
N TYR A 345 10.00 -52.81 97.27
CA TYR A 345 10.08 -53.36 98.64
C TYR A 345 10.61 -54.79 98.65
#